data_AF-A0A8H7V6M7-F1
#
_entry.id   AF-A0A8H7V6M7-F1
#
_cell.length_a   1.000
_cell.length_b   1.000
_cell.length_c   1.000
_cell.angle_alpha   90.00
_cell.angle_beta   90.00
_cell.angle_gamma   90.00
#
_symmetry.space_group_name_H-M   'P 1'
#
loop_
_entity.id
_entity.type
_entity.pdbx_description
1 polymer ?
#
loop_
_entity_poly.entity_id
_entity_poly.type
_entity_poly.pdbx_seq_one_letter_code
_entity_poly.pdbx_strand_id
1 'polypeptide(L)'
;MEDEIEQTEAALKLTPKHRHSILNKSSRRSTFLLQPQKPSEPPIDNPFNSHQVNQQLKSEYESIKSINQALEGVIEDFEEATDKIHLFSENVSQTYKLLNIWAQILEKTQDINSVLEDNNWKLNSRKRPANE
;
A
#
# COMPACT_ATOMS: atom_id res chain seq x y z
N MET A 1 31.01 -26.94 -14.45
CA MET A 1 30.49 -26.12 -13.35
C MET A 1 29.24 -25.40 -13.85
N GLU A 2 28.33 -26.17 -14.46
CA GLU A 2 27.09 -25.68 -15.10
C GLU A 2 25.92 -26.64 -14.76
N ASP A 3 26.21 -27.90 -14.39
CA ASP A 3 25.22 -28.89 -13.97
C ASP A 3 24.70 -28.75 -12.51
N GLU A 4 25.20 -27.77 -11.74
CA GLU A 4 24.73 -27.53 -10.35
C GLU A 4 23.66 -26.43 -10.25
N ILE A 5 23.42 -25.68 -11.33
CA ILE A 5 22.45 -24.57 -11.32
C ILE A 5 21.04 -25.06 -11.72
N GLU A 6 20.92 -26.10 -12.56
CA GLU A 6 19.62 -26.65 -12.98
C GLU A 6 18.86 -27.42 -11.90
N GLN A 7 19.52 -27.87 -10.82
CA GLN A 7 18.83 -28.54 -9.71
C GLN A 7 18.17 -27.58 -8.71
N THR A 8 18.43 -26.28 -8.80
CA THR A 8 17.80 -25.28 -7.92
C THR A 8 16.53 -24.67 -8.50
N GLU A 9 16.31 -24.77 -9.81
CA GLU A 9 15.10 -24.26 -10.48
C GLU A 9 13.91 -25.23 -10.44
N ALA A 10 14.16 -26.53 -10.24
CA ALA A 10 13.13 -27.56 -10.17
C ALA A 10 12.38 -27.60 -8.81
N ALA A 11 12.84 -26.88 -7.79
CA ALA A 11 12.28 -26.92 -6.43
C ALA A 11 11.21 -25.84 -6.13
N LEU A 12 10.89 -24.95 -7.07
CA LEU A 12 9.96 -23.82 -6.82
C LEU A 12 8.59 -23.92 -7.53
N LYS A 13 8.26 -25.05 -8.16
CA LYS A 13 6.97 -25.25 -8.88
C LYS A 13 6.05 -26.30 -8.26
N LEU A 14 5.87 -26.31 -6.94
CA LEU A 14 4.78 -27.06 -6.30
C LEU A 14 4.23 -26.30 -5.09
N THR A 15 3.53 -25.19 -5.31
CA THR A 15 2.63 -24.63 -4.29
C THR A 15 1.21 -25.15 -4.54
N PRO A 16 0.59 -25.86 -3.59
CA PRO A 16 -0.75 -26.41 -3.77
C PRO A 16 -1.80 -25.30 -3.91
N LYS A 17 -2.41 -25.21 -5.09
CA LYS A 17 -3.67 -24.49 -5.33
C LYS A 17 -4.83 -25.27 -4.69
N HIS A 18 -4.95 -25.23 -3.36
CA HIS A 18 -6.19 -25.62 -2.69
C HIS A 18 -6.24 -25.05 -1.27
N ARG A 19 -6.57 -23.77 -1.13
CA ARG A 19 -7.12 -23.29 0.15
C ARG A 19 -8.57 -23.72 0.20
N HIS A 20 -8.75 -24.89 0.79
CA HIS A 20 -10.05 -25.43 1.13
C HIS A 20 -10.84 -24.42 1.95
N SER A 21 -12.01 -24.08 1.44
CA SER A 21 -13.20 -23.72 2.21
C SER A 21 -13.40 -24.75 3.32
N ILE A 22 -12.99 -24.42 4.55
CA ILE A 22 -13.40 -25.14 5.76
C ILE A 22 -13.55 -24.14 6.90
N LEU A 23 -14.55 -23.26 6.78
CA LEU A 23 -15.09 -22.57 7.95
C LEU A 23 -16.61 -22.72 8.00
N ASN A 24 -17.07 -23.96 7.95
CA ASN A 24 -18.43 -24.33 8.33
C ASN A 24 -18.37 -25.53 9.26
N LYS A 25 -18.35 -25.25 10.57
CA LYS A 25 -18.86 -26.09 11.68
C LYS A 25 -18.63 -25.36 13.00
N SER A 26 -19.16 -24.15 13.07
CA SER A 26 -19.55 -23.62 14.36
C SER A 26 -21.02 -23.32 14.25
N SER A 27 -21.83 -24.19 14.85
CA SER A 27 -23.20 -23.88 15.27
C SER A 27 -23.14 -22.81 16.38
N ARG A 28 -22.51 -21.68 16.06
CA ARG A 28 -22.63 -20.42 16.76
C ARG A 28 -23.54 -19.63 15.85
N ARG A 29 -24.83 -19.75 16.14
CA ARG A 29 -25.87 -18.76 15.91
C ARG A 29 -25.26 -17.40 15.52
N SER A 30 -25.03 -17.21 14.22
CA SER A 30 -24.45 -15.98 13.70
C SER A 30 -25.59 -14.97 13.70
N THR A 31 -25.61 -14.11 14.71
CA THR A 31 -26.55 -12.98 14.78
C THR A 31 -26.25 -11.92 13.73
N PHE A 32 -25.19 -12.07 12.92
CA PHE A 32 -24.89 -11.20 11.78
C PHE A 32 -26.00 -11.17 10.72
N LEU A 33 -26.87 -12.19 10.64
CA LEU A 33 -27.97 -12.21 9.68
C LEU A 33 -29.25 -11.53 10.18
N LEU A 34 -29.27 -11.04 11.43
CA LEU A 34 -30.30 -10.14 11.95
C LEU A 34 -29.72 -8.73 12.00
N GLN A 35 -29.26 -8.24 10.85
CA GLN A 35 -28.91 -6.84 10.70
C GLN A 35 -30.20 -6.03 10.86
N PRO A 36 -30.31 -5.13 11.86
CA PRO A 36 -31.43 -4.22 11.95
C PRO A 36 -31.48 -3.41 10.65
N GLN A 37 -32.65 -3.32 10.01
CA GLN A 37 -32.82 -2.57 8.75
C GLN A 37 -32.42 -1.08 8.86
N LYS A 38 -32.17 -0.57 10.07
CA LYS A 38 -31.47 0.68 10.35
C LYS A 38 -30.51 0.49 11.55
N PRO A 39 -29.19 0.58 11.36
CA PRO A 39 -28.24 0.52 12.47
C PRO A 39 -28.26 1.77 13.36
N SER A 40 -28.94 2.86 12.95
CA SER A 40 -28.96 4.14 13.69
C SER A 40 -30.14 4.34 14.63
N GLU A 41 -31.10 3.41 14.65
CA GLU A 41 -32.33 3.55 15.44
C GLU A 41 -32.30 2.57 16.62
N PRO A 42 -32.59 3.03 17.86
CA PRO A 42 -32.56 2.15 19.01
C PRO A 42 -33.58 1.01 18.87
N PRO A 43 -33.33 -0.16 19.48
CA PRO A 43 -34.29 -1.26 19.45
C PRO A 43 -35.64 -0.80 20.00
N ILE A 44 -36.70 -0.90 19.19
CA ILE A 44 -38.08 -0.67 19.63
C ILE A 44 -38.40 -1.70 20.72
N ASP A 45 -38.86 -1.24 21.89
CA ASP A 45 -39.21 -2.12 23.00
C ASP A 45 -40.26 -3.14 22.54
N ASN A 46 -39.90 -4.42 22.59
CA ASN A 46 -40.82 -5.47 22.20
C ASN A 46 -41.80 -5.73 23.36
N PRO A 47 -43.12 -5.52 23.16
CA PRO A 47 -44.12 -5.71 24.21
C PRO A 47 -44.26 -7.18 24.67
N PHE A 48 -43.72 -8.13 23.91
CA PHE A 48 -43.68 -9.56 24.27
C PHE A 48 -42.46 -9.96 25.10
N ASN A 49 -41.44 -9.10 25.20
CA ASN A 49 -40.25 -9.36 26.01
C ASN A 49 -40.43 -8.84 27.44
N SER A 50 -39.80 -9.52 28.40
CA SER A 50 -39.71 -8.97 29.76
C SER A 50 -38.92 -7.65 29.74
N HIS A 51 -39.26 -6.72 30.64
CA HIS A 51 -38.60 -5.42 30.73
C HIS A 51 -37.07 -5.53 30.87
N GLN A 52 -36.60 -6.55 31.60
CA GLN A 52 -35.17 -6.81 31.80
C GLN A 52 -34.45 -7.20 30.50
N VAL A 53 -35.11 -7.97 29.62
CA VAL A 53 -34.55 -8.36 28.31
C VAL A 53 -34.48 -7.15 27.37
N ASN A 54 -35.51 -6.29 27.37
CA ASN A 54 -35.48 -5.05 26.57
C ASN A 54 -34.37 -4.09 27.03
N GLN A 55 -34.12 -3.98 28.34
CA GLN A 55 -32.99 -3.21 28.87
C GLN A 55 -31.62 -3.77 28.46
N GLN A 56 -31.45 -5.09 28.50
CA GLN A 56 -30.23 -5.74 28.04
C GLN A 56 -29.97 -5.46 26.55
N LEU A 57 -31.00 -5.60 25.70
CA LEU A 57 -30.89 -5.32 24.27
C LEU A 57 -30.49 -3.86 23.97
N LYS A 58 -31.01 -2.89 24.74
CA LYS A 58 -30.59 -1.49 24.63
C LYS A 58 -29.12 -1.31 25.02
N SER A 59 -28.66 -1.97 26.09
CA SER A 59 -27.25 -1.89 26.51
C SER A 59 -26.30 -2.52 25.50
N GLU A 60 -26.68 -3.66 24.92
CA GLU A 60 -25.92 -4.32 23.84
C GLU A 60 -25.87 -3.45 22.58
N TYR A 61 -26.99 -2.80 22.23
CA TYR A 61 -27.05 -1.87 21.11
C TYR A 61 -26.10 -0.68 21.28
N GLU A 62 -26.11 -0.02 22.44
CA GLU A 62 -25.19 1.10 22.72
C GLU A 62 -23.72 0.63 22.70
N SER A 63 -23.43 -0.58 23.22
CA SER A 63 -22.10 -1.15 23.14
C SER A 63 -21.66 -1.38 21.68
N ILE A 64 -22.54 -1.91 20.83
CA ILE A 64 -22.25 -2.13 19.41
C ILE A 64 -22.07 -0.80 18.67
N LYS A 65 -22.88 0.21 19.00
CA LYS A 65 -22.76 1.56 18.43
C LYS A 65 -21.41 2.19 18.76
N SER A 66 -20.96 2.09 20.00
CA SER A 66 -19.64 2.56 20.41
C SER A 66 -18.52 1.85 19.66
N ILE A 67 -18.63 0.54 19.46
CA ILE A 67 -17.65 -0.23 18.67
C ILE A 67 -17.64 0.22 17.21
N ASN A 68 -18.82 0.43 16.60
CA ASN A 68 -18.90 0.91 15.23
C ASN A 68 -18.26 2.29 15.06
N GLN A 69 -18.49 3.21 16.00
CA GLN A 69 -17.84 4.52 15.99
C GLN A 69 -16.32 4.42 16.11
N ALA A 70 -15.82 3.53 16.98
CA ALA A 70 -14.38 3.30 17.11
C ALA A 70 -13.78 2.70 15.82
N LEU A 71 -14.48 1.77 15.18
CA LEU A 71 -14.05 1.19 13.91
C LEU A 71 -14.06 2.22 12.78
N GLU A 72 -15.04 3.12 12.74
CA GLU A 72 -15.11 4.20 11.76
C GLU A 72 -13.92 5.16 11.93
N GLY A 73 -13.57 5.51 13.17
CA GLY A 73 -12.35 6.29 13.44
C GLY A 73 -11.06 5.57 13.02
N VAL A 74 -10.96 4.26 13.26
CA VAL A 74 -9.80 3.46 12.81
C VAL A 74 -9.72 3.41 11.28
N ILE A 75 -10.85 3.34 10.58
CA ILE A 75 -10.89 3.39 9.11
C ILE A 75 -10.41 4.76 8.63
N GLU A 76 -10.88 5.85 9.24
CA GLU A 76 -10.43 7.21 8.95
C GLU A 76 -8.91 7.38 9.17
N ASP A 77 -8.38 6.85 10.28
CA ASP A 77 -6.94 6.86 10.57
C ASP A 77 -6.15 6.08 9.50
N PHE A 78 -6.68 4.95 9.01
CA PHE A 78 -6.03 4.19 7.94
C PHE A 78 -6.07 4.90 6.59
N GLU A 79 -7.16 5.61 6.28
CA GLU A 79 -7.24 6.45 5.09
C GLU A 79 -6.22 7.59 5.17
N GLU A 80 -6.14 8.30 6.31
CA GLU A 80 -5.14 9.36 6.51
C GLU A 80 -3.70 8.83 6.43
N ALA A 81 -3.44 7.66 7.01
CA ALA A 81 -2.12 7.01 6.91
C ALA A 81 -1.78 6.64 5.46
N THR A 82 -2.77 6.20 4.68
CA THR A 82 -2.59 5.86 3.25
C THR A 82 -2.21 7.11 2.44
N ASP A 83 -2.91 8.22 2.65
CA ASP A 83 -2.61 9.49 2.00
C ASP A 83 -1.20 9.99 2.36
N LYS A 84 -0.81 9.89 3.64
CA LYS A 84 0.54 10.22 4.10
C LYS A 84 1.61 9.34 3.44
N ILE A 85 1.35 8.05 3.27
CA ILE A 85 2.27 7.13 2.59
C ILE A 85 2.40 7.47 1.10
N HIS A 86 1.30 7.84 0.44
CA HIS A 86 1.35 8.29 -0.96
C HIS A 86 2.22 9.54 -1.12
N LEU A 87 2.04 10.53 -0.26
CA LEU A 87 2.85 11.75 -0.26
C LEU A 87 4.33 11.45 0.03
N PHE A 88 4.62 10.57 0.98
CA PHE A 88 5.98 10.13 1.26
C PHE A 88 6.63 9.43 0.06
N SER A 89 5.91 8.54 -0.62
CA SER A 89 6.38 7.85 -1.83
C SER A 89 6.69 8.84 -2.96
N GLU A 90 5.86 9.87 -3.14
CA GLU A 90 6.11 10.93 -4.11
C GLU A 90 7.41 11.69 -3.77
N ASN A 91 7.60 12.07 -2.51
CA ASN A 91 8.82 12.76 -2.08
C ASN A 91 10.08 11.91 -2.28
N VAL A 92 10.02 10.61 -1.99
CA VAL A 92 11.12 9.67 -2.27
C VAL A 92 11.42 9.62 -3.77
N SER A 93 10.39 9.59 -4.62
CA SER A 93 10.55 9.66 -6.08
C SER A 93 11.21 10.96 -6.55
N GLN A 94 10.80 12.11 -6.00
CA GLN A 94 11.43 13.40 -6.29
C GLN A 94 12.90 13.44 -5.84
N THR A 95 13.19 12.90 -4.65
CA THR A 95 14.56 12.79 -4.14
C THR A 95 15.42 11.89 -5.03
N TYR A 96 14.87 10.77 -5.50
CA TYR A 96 15.55 9.90 -6.46
C TYR A 96 15.87 10.61 -7.78
N LYS A 97 14.93 11.41 -8.31
CA LYS A 97 15.19 12.24 -9.50
C LYS A 97 16.35 13.21 -9.26
N LEU A 98 16.38 13.86 -8.09
CA LEU A 98 17.46 14.77 -7.74
C LEU A 98 18.80 14.04 -7.65
N LEU A 99 18.84 12.85 -7.04
CA LEU A 99 20.05 12.02 -6.99
C LEU A 99 20.54 11.66 -8.40
N ASN A 100 19.63 11.31 -9.31
CA ASN A 100 19.97 11.02 -10.71
C ASN A 100 20.56 12.26 -11.42
N ILE A 101 20.03 13.45 -11.14
CA ILE A 101 20.60 14.71 -11.65
C ILE A 101 22.02 14.92 -11.10
N TRP A 102 22.22 14.70 -9.80
CA TRP A 102 23.56 14.78 -9.20
C TRP A 102 24.55 13.80 -9.83
N ALA A 103 24.12 12.56 -10.09
CA ALA A 103 24.95 11.56 -10.77
C ALA A 103 25.35 12.03 -12.18
N GLN A 104 24.41 12.57 -12.96
CA GLN A 104 24.70 13.13 -14.28
C GLN A 104 25.65 14.33 -14.23
N ILE A 105 25.48 15.23 -13.25
CA ILE A 105 26.39 16.38 -13.08
C ILE A 105 27.81 15.90 -12.78
N LEU A 106 27.95 14.89 -11.93
CA LEU A 106 29.25 14.30 -11.60
C LEU A 106 29.90 13.63 -12.81
N GLU A 107 29.13 12.85 -13.57
CA GLU A 107 29.59 12.26 -14.84
C GLU A 107 30.08 13.35 -15.81
N LYS A 108 29.29 14.42 -16.01
CA LYS A 108 29.71 15.54 -16.87
C LYS A 108 30.93 16.28 -16.35
N THR A 109 31.08 16.39 -15.04
CA THR A 109 32.27 17.01 -14.44
C THR A 109 33.51 16.15 -14.71
N GLN A 110 33.38 14.83 -14.58
CA GLN A 110 34.46 13.89 -14.90
C GLN A 110 34.80 13.91 -16.39
N ASP A 111 33.80 13.95 -17.28
CA ASP A 111 34.00 14.10 -18.73
C ASP A 111 34.82 15.36 -19.04
N ILE A 112 34.45 16.50 -18.43
CA ILE A 112 35.14 17.78 -18.61
C ILE A 112 36.58 17.72 -18.08
N ASN A 113 36.79 17.13 -16.90
CA ASN A 113 38.14 16.98 -16.34
C ASN A 113 39.02 16.09 -17.22
N SER A 114 38.47 14.97 -17.71
CA SER A 114 39.15 14.08 -18.66
C SER A 114 39.60 14.83 -19.91
N VAL A 115 38.71 15.65 -20.49
CA VAL A 115 39.02 16.53 -21.62
C VAL A 115 40.09 17.57 -21.30
N LEU A 116 40.07 18.15 -20.11
CA LEU A 116 41.05 19.16 -19.69
C LEU A 116 42.44 18.55 -19.47
N GLU A 117 42.50 17.32 -18.97
CA GLU A 117 43.74 16.56 -18.78
C GLU A 117 44.29 16.01 -20.11
N ASP A 118 43.44 15.86 -21.13
CA ASP A 118 43.84 15.39 -22.45
C ASP A 118 44.61 16.48 -23.24
N ASN A 119 45.94 16.39 -23.22
CA ASN A 119 46.86 17.32 -23.90
C ASN A 119 46.67 17.42 -25.43
N ASN A 120 45.83 16.58 -26.03
CA ASN A 120 45.55 16.55 -27.47
C ASN A 120 44.15 17.08 -27.82
N TRP A 121 43.44 17.69 -26.87
CA TRP A 121 42.11 18.28 -27.11
C TRP A 121 42.20 19.44 -28.11
N LYS A 122 42.00 19.11 -29.39
CA LYS A 122 41.86 20.11 -30.44
C LYS A 122 40.50 20.77 -30.27
N LEU A 123 40.50 22.07 -29.97
CA LEU A 123 39.34 22.92 -30.13
C LEU A 123 38.88 22.73 -31.59
N ASN A 124 37.77 22.03 -31.80
CA ASN A 124 37.19 21.84 -33.11
C ASN A 124 36.81 23.22 -33.67
N SER A 125 37.77 23.86 -34.34
CA SER A 125 37.58 25.07 -35.11
C SER A 125 36.63 24.69 -36.23
N ARG A 126 35.33 24.94 -36.04
CA ARG A 126 34.39 25.02 -37.15
C ARG A 126 34.84 26.21 -38.01
N LYS A 127 35.82 25.98 -38.88
CA LYS A 127 35.97 26.77 -40.10
C LYS A 127 34.70 26.49 -40.90
N ARG A 128 33.74 27.42 -40.83
CA ARG A 128 32.69 27.50 -41.84
C ARG A 128 33.42 27.63 -43.19
N PRO A 129 33.18 26.75 -44.17
CA PRO A 129 33.58 27.06 -45.52
C PRO A 129 32.72 28.26 -45.95
N ALA A 130 33.36 29.42 -46.09
CA ALA A 130 32.87 30.43 -47.00
C ALA A 130 33.08 29.83 -48.40
N ASN A 131 31.99 29.51 -49.10
CA ASN A 131 32.06 29.32 -50.54
C ASN A 131 30.96 30.18 -51.18
N GLU A 132 31.47 30.99 -52.09
CA GLU A 132 30.91 31.93 -53.05
C GLU A 132 30.25 31.17 -54.22
#